data_AF-A0A7V1MZK7-F1
#
_entry.id   AF-A0A7V1MZK7-F1
#
_cell.length_a   1.000
_cell.length_b   1.000
_cell.length_c   1.000
_cell.angle_alpha   90.00
_cell.angle_beta   90.00
_cell.angle_gamma   90.00
#
_symmetry.space_group_name_H-M   'P 1'
#
loop_
_entity.id
_entity.type
_entity.pdbx_description
1 polymer ?
#
loop_
_entity_poly.entity_id
_entity_poly.type
_entity_poly.pdbx_seq_one_letter_code
_entity_poly.pdbx_strand_id
1 'polypeptide(L)'
;MSKIFFILLATFFLTSFACNTGKIKTMDQQHSDYDFGSAWHKVDSLEQKGLFKSALKIVDKIYTEADKSSIGDQKIKALFFKGKYSNYLEEDNLESFEKLLRKEIVKSDFPDKQIFQSILAEFYDKYLNVNSWKIRKRTESSDTT
;
A
#
# COMPACT_ATOMS: atom_id res chain seq x y z
N MET A 1 4.70 -29.78 -55.83
CA MET A 1 4.88 -28.40 -55.33
C MET A 1 3.77 -28.02 -54.34
N SER A 2 3.61 -28.73 -53.21
CA SER A 2 2.60 -28.35 -52.18
C SER A 2 3.09 -28.43 -50.73
N LYS A 3 4.38 -28.74 -50.50
CA LYS A 3 4.97 -28.82 -49.15
C LYS A 3 5.79 -27.58 -48.76
N ILE A 4 6.20 -26.78 -49.76
CA ILE A 4 6.94 -25.52 -49.54
C ILE A 4 6.02 -24.38 -49.06
N PHE A 5 4.75 -24.39 -49.48
CA PHE A 5 3.77 -23.38 -49.06
C PHE A 5 3.37 -23.53 -47.58
N PHE A 6 3.34 -24.76 -47.05
CA PHE A 6 3.04 -25.03 -45.64
C PHE A 6 4.21 -24.67 -44.69
N ILE A 7 5.44 -24.67 -45.18
CA ILE A 7 6.63 -24.34 -44.37
C ILE A 7 6.76 -22.81 -44.17
N LEU A 8 6.29 -22.00 -45.13
CA LEU A 8 6.32 -20.54 -45.03
C LEU A 8 5.23 -19.93 -44.12
N LEU A 9 4.16 -20.67 -43.83
CA LEU A 9 3.10 -20.22 -42.90
C LEU A 9 3.48 -20.48 -41.42
N ALA A 10 4.37 -21.45 -41.16
CA ALA A 10 4.74 -21.87 -39.80
C ALA A 10 5.86 -21.01 -39.18
N THR A 11 6.62 -20.26 -39.97
CA THR A 11 7.69 -19.36 -39.46
C THR A 11 7.19 -17.97 -39.08
N PHE A 12 5.94 -17.62 -39.40
CA PHE A 12 5.34 -16.33 -39.03
C PHE A 12 4.68 -16.36 -37.63
N PHE A 13 4.63 -17.51 -36.96
CA PHE A 13 4.07 -17.65 -35.61
C PHE A 13 5.12 -17.77 -34.49
N LEU A 14 6.42 -17.78 -34.80
CA LEU A 14 7.49 -17.90 -33.79
C LEU A 14 8.24 -16.60 -33.47
N THR A 15 7.97 -15.48 -34.15
CA THR A 15 8.72 -14.22 -33.97
C THR A 15 7.91 -13.09 -33.31
N SER A 16 6.94 -13.40 -32.44
CA SER A 16 6.35 -12.38 -31.55
C SER A 16 6.03 -12.87 -30.13
N PHE A 17 6.80 -13.83 -29.63
CA PHE A 17 7.20 -13.80 -28.23
C PHE A 17 8.68 -13.36 -28.16
N ALA A 18 8.97 -12.20 -28.74
CA ALA A 18 10.05 -11.39 -28.20
C ALA A 18 9.55 -10.96 -26.81
N CYS A 19 9.95 -11.75 -25.80
CA CYS A 19 9.84 -11.39 -24.40
C CYS A 19 10.39 -9.98 -24.29
N ASN A 20 9.50 -9.00 -24.08
CA ASN A 20 9.92 -7.69 -23.65
C ASN A 20 10.46 -7.90 -22.25
N THR A 21 11.75 -8.21 -22.14
CA THR A 21 12.54 -7.98 -20.94
C THR A 21 12.66 -6.48 -20.74
N GLY A 22 11.52 -5.81 -20.59
CA GLY A 22 11.47 -4.54 -19.92
C GLY A 22 12.24 -4.77 -18.64
N LYS A 23 13.28 -3.96 -18.43
CA LYS A 23 14.12 -4.09 -17.24
C LYS A 23 13.18 -4.10 -16.04
N ILE A 24 12.94 -5.29 -15.48
CA ILE A 24 12.44 -5.39 -14.13
C ILE A 24 13.50 -4.64 -13.36
N LYS A 25 13.14 -3.46 -12.85
CA LYS A 25 13.95 -2.73 -11.89
C LYS A 25 14.09 -3.75 -10.76
N THR A 26 15.21 -4.47 -10.75
CA THR A 26 15.58 -5.29 -9.61
C THR A 26 15.43 -4.35 -8.43
N MET A 27 14.54 -4.70 -7.52
CA MET A 27 14.36 -4.02 -6.25
C MET A 27 15.77 -3.95 -5.65
N ASP A 28 16.41 -2.79 -5.82
CA ASP A 28 17.76 -2.57 -5.35
C ASP A 28 17.69 -2.87 -3.86
N GLN A 29 18.40 -3.89 -3.40
CA GLN A 29 18.47 -4.20 -1.99
C GLN A 29 19.32 -3.10 -1.36
N GLN A 30 18.70 -1.94 -1.15
CA GLN A 30 19.21 -0.92 -0.25
C GLN A 30 19.44 -1.60 1.10
N HIS A 31 20.72 -1.81 1.39
CA HIS A 31 21.16 -2.56 2.55
C HIS A 31 20.96 -1.68 3.78
N SER A 32 20.06 -2.11 4.66
CA SER A 32 19.85 -1.52 5.97
C SER A 32 20.28 -2.57 7.01
N ASP A 33 20.97 -2.13 8.05
CA ASP A 33 21.30 -2.98 9.21
C ASP A 33 20.04 -3.40 9.98
N TYR A 34 18.89 -2.81 9.67
CA TYR A 34 17.61 -3.17 10.25
C TYR A 34 17.03 -4.44 9.64
N ASP A 35 16.83 -5.46 10.47
CA ASP A 35 16.17 -6.70 10.08
C ASP A 35 14.65 -6.52 9.94
N PHE A 36 14.23 -6.12 8.73
CA PHE A 36 12.82 -6.01 8.36
C PHE A 36 12.09 -7.35 8.44
N GLY A 37 12.75 -8.47 8.13
CA GLY A 37 12.12 -9.79 8.12
C GLY A 37 11.65 -10.20 9.51
N SER A 38 12.54 -10.10 10.50
CA SER A 38 12.21 -10.35 11.91
C SER A 38 11.16 -9.36 12.43
N ALA A 39 11.25 -8.08 12.04
CA ALA A 39 10.25 -7.09 12.41
C ALA A 39 8.85 -7.43 11.89
N TRP A 40 8.72 -7.83 10.62
CA TRP A 40 7.44 -8.25 10.03
C TRP A 40 6.91 -9.54 10.65
N HIS A 41 7.77 -10.54 10.91
CA HIS A 41 7.36 -11.75 11.62
C HIS A 41 6.74 -11.41 13.00
N LYS A 42 7.29 -10.41 13.68
CA LYS A 42 6.75 -9.95 14.96
C LYS A 42 5.43 -9.19 14.80
N VAL A 43 5.27 -8.37 13.75
CA VAL A 43 3.99 -7.74 13.40
C VAL A 43 2.92 -8.81 13.19
N ASP A 44 3.21 -9.81 12.35
CA ASP A 44 2.27 -10.90 12.02
C ASP A 44 1.88 -11.69 13.27
N SER A 45 2.84 -12.02 14.13
CA SER A 45 2.56 -12.73 15.39
C SER A 45 1.65 -11.93 16.34
N LEU A 46 1.83 -10.61 16.42
CA LEU A 46 0.98 -9.75 17.24
C LEU A 46 -0.41 -9.59 16.64
N GLU A 47 -0.50 -9.46 15.32
CA GLU A 47 -1.77 -9.40 14.59
C GLU A 47 -2.59 -10.68 14.78
N GLN A 48 -1.98 -11.86 14.67
CA GLN A 48 -2.65 -13.15 14.93
C GLN A 48 -3.20 -13.27 16.37
N LYS A 49 -2.62 -12.53 17.32
CA LYS A 49 -3.06 -12.47 18.72
C LYS A 49 -4.08 -11.34 18.97
N GLY A 50 -4.48 -10.58 17.94
CA GLY A 50 -5.35 -9.41 18.07
C GLY A 50 -4.69 -8.20 18.77
N LEU A 51 -3.36 -8.20 18.91
CA LEU A 51 -2.59 -7.17 19.62
C LEU A 51 -2.22 -6.01 18.68
N PHE A 52 -3.22 -5.39 18.05
CA PHE A 52 -3.02 -4.39 16.99
C PHE A 52 -2.27 -3.14 17.43
N LYS A 53 -2.48 -2.65 18.67
CA LYS A 53 -1.70 -1.52 19.21
C LYS A 53 -0.21 -1.84 19.33
N SER A 54 0.13 -3.08 19.71
CA SER A 54 1.52 -3.53 19.79
C SER A 54 2.11 -3.75 18.41
N ALA A 55 1.34 -4.31 17.47
CA ALA A 55 1.74 -4.46 16.08
C ALA A 55 2.03 -3.09 15.43
N LEU A 56 1.15 -2.11 15.66
CA LEU A 56 1.28 -0.75 15.14
C LEU A 56 2.59 -0.08 15.59
N LYS A 57 2.99 -0.26 16.86
CA LYS A 57 4.29 0.26 17.34
C LYS A 57 5.49 -0.29 16.57
N ILE A 58 5.42 -1.56 16.14
CA ILE A 58 6.48 -2.17 15.33
C ILE A 58 6.41 -1.65 13.90
N VAL A 59 5.21 -1.52 13.33
CA VAL A 59 4.99 -0.92 12.01
C VAL A 59 5.54 0.51 11.94
N ASP A 60 5.33 1.32 12.97
CA ASP A 60 5.89 2.67 13.06
C ASP A 60 7.43 2.66 13.08
N LYS A 61 8.03 1.67 13.76
CA LYS A 61 9.48 1.47 13.74
C LYS A 61 9.97 1.07 12.36
N ILE A 62 9.29 0.13 11.70
CA ILE A 62 9.60 -0.29 10.33
C ILE A 62 9.55 0.90 9.38
N TYR A 63 8.49 1.71 9.46
CA TYR A 63 8.36 2.94 8.67
C TYR A 63 9.56 3.88 8.88
N THR A 64 9.91 4.12 10.14
CA THR A 64 11.01 5.03 10.51
C THR A 64 12.34 4.56 9.94
N GLU A 65 12.64 3.27 10.03
CA GLU A 65 13.90 2.71 9.51
C GLU A 65 13.92 2.64 7.97
N ALA A 66 12.77 2.36 7.35
CA ALA A 66 12.62 2.40 5.90
C ALA A 66 12.77 3.81 5.33
N ASP A 67 12.23 4.82 6.00
CA ASP A 67 12.36 6.23 5.59
C ASP A 67 13.82 6.70 5.69
N LYS A 68 14.51 6.38 6.79
CA LYS A 68 15.95 6.68 6.95
C LYS A 68 16.82 6.02 5.88
N SER A 69 16.53 4.75 5.58
CA SER A 69 17.31 3.97 4.61
C SER A 69 16.85 4.20 3.17
N SER A 70 15.84 5.05 2.96
CA SER A 70 15.20 5.33 1.66
C SER A 70 14.67 4.07 0.93
N ILE A 71 14.18 3.07 1.67
CA ILE A 71 13.65 1.82 1.13
C ILE A 71 12.15 1.95 0.86
N GLY A 72 11.78 2.24 -0.40
CA GLY A 72 10.40 2.53 -0.82
C GLY A 72 9.39 1.43 -0.46
N ASP A 73 9.68 0.18 -0.82
CA ASP A 73 8.75 -0.94 -0.63
C ASP A 73 8.38 -1.18 0.84
N GLN A 74 9.36 -1.08 1.74
CA GLN A 74 9.13 -1.23 3.18
C GLN A 74 8.31 -0.06 3.73
N LYS A 75 8.56 1.16 3.21
CA LYS A 75 7.78 2.35 3.56
C LYS A 75 6.31 2.20 3.15
N ILE A 76 6.07 1.77 1.91
CA ILE A 76 4.73 1.50 1.37
C ILE A 76 4.03 0.45 2.22
N LYS A 77 4.68 -0.68 2.48
CA LYS A 77 4.10 -1.77 3.29
C LYS A 77 3.77 -1.29 4.70
N ALA A 78 4.64 -0.49 5.33
CA ALA A 78 4.39 0.05 6.66
C ALA A 78 3.19 1.01 6.69
N LEU A 79 3.09 1.94 5.74
CA LEU A 79 1.96 2.87 5.68
C LEU A 79 0.64 2.17 5.35
N PHE A 80 0.66 1.14 4.51
CA PHE A 80 -0.50 0.28 4.28
C PHE A 80 -0.98 -0.38 5.57
N PHE A 81 -0.08 -1.00 6.34
CA PHE A 81 -0.43 -1.62 7.63
C PHE A 81 -0.88 -0.61 8.68
N LYS A 82 -0.29 0.60 8.70
CA LYS A 82 -0.75 1.69 9.56
C LYS A 82 -2.20 2.08 9.25
N GLY A 83 -2.56 2.18 7.96
CA GLY A 83 -3.93 2.38 7.51
C GLY A 83 -4.85 1.18 7.82
N LYS A 84 -4.36 -0.06 7.73
CA LYS A 84 -5.09 -1.27 8.15
C LYS A 84 -5.50 -1.19 9.63
N TYR A 85 -4.65 -0.59 10.46
CA TYR A 85 -4.90 -0.43 11.89
C TYR A 85 -5.61 0.88 12.25
N SER A 86 -6.18 1.61 11.28
CA SER A 86 -6.84 2.91 11.46
C SER A 86 -7.83 2.96 12.62
N ASN A 87 -8.59 1.88 12.85
CA ASN A 87 -9.58 1.81 13.94
C ASN A 87 -8.96 1.87 15.35
N TYR A 88 -7.65 1.65 15.46
CA TYR A 88 -6.88 1.73 16.70
C TYR A 88 -6.04 3.00 16.81
N LEU A 89 -6.02 3.84 15.76
CA LEU A 89 -5.48 5.19 15.86
C LEU A 89 -6.49 6.07 16.60
N GLU A 90 -6.00 6.85 17.55
CA GLU A 90 -6.78 7.90 18.22
C GLU A 90 -7.08 9.04 17.22
N GLU A 91 -8.06 9.89 17.51
CA GLU A 91 -8.54 10.92 16.57
C GLU A 91 -7.40 11.88 16.13
N ASP A 92 -6.57 12.33 17.06
CA ASP A 92 -5.37 13.13 16.77
C ASP A 92 -4.34 12.39 15.89
N ASN A 93 -4.33 11.06 15.98
CA ASN A 93 -3.44 10.21 15.19
C ASN A 93 -3.97 9.98 13.76
N LEU A 94 -5.26 10.18 13.50
CA LEU A 94 -5.84 10.11 12.15
C LEU A 94 -5.39 11.29 11.28
N GLU A 95 -5.45 12.51 11.83
CA GLU A 95 -4.99 13.72 11.13
C GLU A 95 -3.48 13.65 10.83
N SER A 96 -2.68 13.15 11.79
CA SER A 96 -1.24 13.01 11.59
C SER A 96 -0.91 11.96 10.51
N PHE A 97 -1.69 10.88 10.42
CA PHE A 97 -1.53 9.87 9.37
C PHE A 97 -1.90 10.41 7.98
N GLU A 98 -2.97 11.21 7.86
CA GLU A 98 -3.33 11.88 6.61
C GLU A 98 -2.21 12.82 6.14
N LYS A 99 -1.70 13.67 7.05
CA LYS A 99 -0.58 14.59 6.76
C LYS A 99 0.66 13.83 6.32
N LEU A 100 0.95 12.69 6.94
CA LEU A 100 2.06 11.81 6.58
C LEU A 100 1.91 11.28 5.14
N LEU A 101 0.75 10.73 4.79
CA LEU A 101 0.49 10.24 3.43
C LEU A 101 0.61 11.35 2.38
N ARG A 102 0.04 12.53 2.65
CA ARG A 102 0.14 13.70 1.76
C ARG A 102 1.60 14.12 1.54
N LYS A 103 2.41 14.10 2.61
CA LYS A 103 3.84 14.39 2.54
C LYS A 103 4.59 13.37 1.67
N GLU A 104 4.33 12.08 1.84
CA GLU A 104 4.95 11.04 1.00
C GLU A 104 4.50 11.14 -0.46
N ILE A 105 3.22 11.43 -0.74
CA ILE A 105 2.73 11.68 -2.11
C ILE A 105 3.50 12.81 -2.78
N VAL A 106 3.79 13.91 -2.08
CA VAL A 106 4.55 15.04 -2.67
C VAL A 106 6.00 14.65 -2.94
N LYS A 107 6.61 13.84 -2.07
CA LYS A 107 8.02 13.44 -2.16
C LYS A 107 8.29 12.30 -3.14
N SER A 108 7.29 11.50 -3.46
CA SER A 108 7.46 10.29 -4.27
C SER A 108 7.20 10.52 -5.75
N ASP A 109 7.90 9.73 -6.57
CA ASP A 109 7.67 9.62 -8.00
C ASP A 109 6.94 8.31 -8.34
N PHE A 110 6.74 8.06 -9.64
CA PHE A 110 6.16 6.81 -10.09
C PHE A 110 7.08 5.61 -9.76
N PRO A 111 6.54 4.47 -9.26
CA PRO A 111 5.13 4.16 -9.02
C PRO A 111 4.61 4.45 -7.60
N ASP A 112 5.49 4.79 -6.66
CA ASP A 112 5.19 4.93 -5.23
C ASP A 112 4.11 5.99 -4.97
N LYS A 113 4.16 7.11 -5.70
CA LYS A 113 3.15 8.18 -5.61
C LYS A 113 1.73 7.67 -5.83
N GLN A 114 1.52 6.83 -6.83
CA GLN A 114 0.21 6.27 -7.17
C GLN A 114 -0.27 5.34 -6.06
N ILE A 115 0.63 4.53 -5.50
CA ILE A 115 0.30 3.63 -4.40
C ILE A 115 -0.08 4.42 -3.15
N PHE A 116 0.67 5.48 -2.80
CA PHE A 116 0.31 6.33 -1.67
C PHE A 116 -1.02 7.07 -1.88
N GLN A 117 -1.34 7.49 -3.10
CA GLN A 117 -2.65 8.05 -3.42
C GLN A 117 -3.77 7.02 -3.21
N SER A 118 -3.57 5.76 -3.61
CA SER A 118 -4.54 4.68 -3.35
C SER A 118 -4.73 4.44 -1.85
N ILE A 119 -3.65 4.43 -1.07
CA ILE A 119 -3.74 4.28 0.40
C ILE A 119 -4.51 5.46 1.03
N LEU A 120 -4.26 6.70 0.58
CA LEU A 120 -4.97 7.88 1.07
C LEU A 120 -6.46 7.85 0.69
N ALA A 121 -6.80 7.40 -0.52
CA ALA A 121 -8.19 7.27 -0.95
C ALA A 121 -8.94 6.25 -0.09
N GLU A 122 -8.35 5.07 0.15
CA GLU A 122 -8.91 4.04 1.04
C GLU A 122 -9.10 4.57 2.46
N PHE A 123 -8.14 5.35 2.97
CA PHE A 123 -8.25 5.98 4.28
C PHE A 123 -9.48 6.91 4.38
N TYR A 124 -9.71 7.74 3.37
CA TYR A 124 -10.88 8.61 3.33
C TYR A 124 -12.20 7.86 3.17
N ASP A 125 -12.22 6.83 2.32
CA ASP A 125 -13.41 6.00 2.14
C ASP A 125 -13.83 5.34 3.46
N LYS A 126 -12.88 4.75 4.18
CA LYS A 126 -13.13 4.20 5.53
C LYS A 126 -13.62 5.25 6.51
N TYR A 127 -12.98 6.41 6.55
CA TYR A 127 -13.40 7.49 7.45
C TYR A 127 -14.84 7.93 7.17
N LEU A 128 -15.18 8.14 5.89
CA LEU A 128 -16.53 8.49 5.45
C LEU A 128 -17.52 7.40 5.84
N ASN A 129 -17.21 6.12 5.58
CA ASN A 129 -18.08 5.00 5.89
C ASN A 129 -18.41 4.92 7.38
N VAL A 130 -17.39 5.02 8.25
CA VAL A 130 -17.54 4.99 9.72
C VAL A 130 -18.32 6.19 10.24
N ASN A 131 -18.09 7.38 9.69
CA ASN A 131 -18.69 8.64 10.16
C ASN A 131 -19.93 9.07 9.36
N SER A 132 -20.42 8.23 8.44
CA SER A 132 -21.45 8.61 7.48
C SER A 132 -22.77 9.04 8.14
N TRP A 133 -23.10 8.48 9.31
CA TRP A 133 -24.29 8.85 10.08
C TRP A 133 -24.16 10.24 10.71
N LYS A 134 -22.96 10.60 11.23
CA LYS A 134 -22.66 11.94 11.75
C LYS A 134 -22.68 12.98 10.63
N ILE A 135 -22.01 12.65 9.52
CA ILE A 135 -21.88 13.52 8.35
C ILE A 135 -23.25 13.82 7.74
N ARG A 136 -24.13 12.81 7.66
CA ARG A 136 -25.47 12.95 7.07
C ARG A 136 -26.47 13.71 7.94
N LYS A 137 -26.13 14.09 9.18
CA LYS A 137 -26.95 14.90 10.11
C LYS A 137 -28.46 14.73 9.86
N ARG A 138 -29.05 13.57 10.20
CA ARG A 138 -30.51 13.42 10.05
C ARG A 138 -31.17 14.58 10.81
N THR A 139 -31.84 15.46 10.09
CA THR A 139 -32.81 16.40 10.67
C THR A 139 -33.86 15.57 11.38
N GLU A 140 -34.16 15.90 12.63
CA GLU A 140 -35.32 15.36 13.34
C GLU A 140 -36.52 15.40 12.40
N SER A 141 -37.10 14.23 12.09
CA SER A 141 -38.46 14.20 11.62
C SER A 141 -39.28 14.78 12.77
N SER A 142 -39.89 15.95 12.55
CA SER A 142 -40.85 16.51 13.49
C SER A 142 -42.00 15.51 13.60
N ASP A 143 -41.94 14.63 14.60
CA ASP A 143 -43.04 13.76 14.94
C ASP A 143 -44.20 14.67 15.35
N THR A 144 -45.10 14.90 14.40
CA THR A 144 -46.36 15.57 14.62
C THR A 144 -47.35 14.45 14.89
N THR A 145 -47.48 14.00 16.14
CA THR A 145 -48.58 13.14 16.56
C THR A 145 -49.01 13.49 17.98
#